data_AF-A0A6N7HV67-F1
#
_entry.id   AF-A0A6N7HV67-F1
#
_cell.length_a   1.000
_cell.length_b   1.000
_cell.length_c   1.000
_cell.angle_alpha   90.00
_cell.angle_beta   90.00
_cell.angle_gamma   90.00
#
_symmetry.space_group_name_H-M   'P 1'
#
loop_
_entity.id
_entity.type
_entity.pdbx_description
1 polymer ?
#
loop_
_entity_poly.entity_id
_entity_poly.type
_entity_poly.pdbx_seq_one_letter_code
_entity_poly.pdbx_strand_id
1 'polypeptide(L)'
;MSLDGITEEDAQLRQWLLNEAEERGNAVVQVPQDEYGAPYCFSVGAWRRFGVPEAVVVGLPEDMGPVLVNAYVARARSGERFRPGRLYDDFFDGVPVAVERVAKGHYPQFLGSAFLLYRTGDFPAVQLITPTPDGAWPWQQQAPDGFAAWQPVLTESGVPESWTPGVDGP
;
A
#
# COMPACT_ATOMS: atom_id res chain seq x y z
N MET A 1 8.60 16.25 -22.13
CA MET A 1 7.31 15.51 -22.17
C MET A 1 6.20 16.54 -22.17
N SER A 2 5.41 16.58 -23.25
CA SER A 2 4.32 17.56 -23.39
C SER A 2 3.21 17.26 -22.39
N LEU A 3 2.74 18.30 -21.70
CA LEU A 3 1.57 18.27 -20.79
C LEU A 3 0.29 18.51 -21.62
N ASP A 4 0.00 17.63 -22.57
CA ASP A 4 -1.24 17.70 -23.35
C ASP A 4 -2.15 16.52 -23.00
N GLY A 5 -3.28 16.83 -22.35
CA GLY A 5 -4.45 15.98 -22.28
C GLY A 5 -4.61 15.17 -20.99
N ILE A 6 -4.97 15.82 -19.88
CA ILE A 6 -5.75 15.12 -18.84
C ILE A 6 -7.03 14.67 -19.53
N THR A 7 -7.28 13.37 -19.61
CA THR A 7 -8.50 12.85 -20.23
C THR A 7 -9.71 13.24 -19.38
N GLU A 8 -10.91 13.18 -19.96
CA GLU A 8 -12.13 13.41 -19.16
C GLU A 8 -12.24 12.38 -18.01
N GLU A 9 -11.80 11.15 -18.27
CA GLU A 9 -11.71 10.07 -17.28
C GLU A 9 -10.75 10.43 -16.14
N ASP A 10 -9.56 10.95 -16.44
CA ASP A 10 -8.61 11.40 -15.43
C ASP A 10 -9.16 12.56 -14.60
N ALA A 11 -9.91 13.47 -15.20
CA ALA A 11 -10.55 14.58 -14.50
C ALA A 11 -11.65 14.08 -13.55
N GLN A 12 -12.48 13.12 -14.00
CA GLN A 12 -13.51 12.49 -13.18
C GLN A 12 -12.90 11.69 -12.03
N LEU A 13 -11.88 10.87 -12.31
CA LEU A 13 -11.15 10.10 -11.30
C LEU A 13 -10.52 11.04 -10.27
N ARG A 14 -9.87 12.11 -10.72
CA ARG A 14 -9.30 13.13 -9.82
C ARG A 14 -10.36 13.75 -8.91
N GLN A 15 -11.54 14.09 -9.45
CA GLN A 15 -12.62 14.66 -8.65
C GLN A 15 -13.14 13.65 -7.62
N TRP A 16 -13.30 12.39 -8.01
CA TRP A 16 -13.69 11.32 -7.07
C TRP A 16 -12.66 11.14 -5.94
N LEU A 17 -11.36 11.11 -6.27
CA LEU A 17 -10.28 11.03 -5.29
C LEU A 17 -10.33 12.18 -4.28
N LEU A 18 -10.62 13.40 -4.74
CA LEU A 18 -10.77 14.56 -3.87
C LEU A 18 -11.96 14.41 -2.93
N ASN A 19 -13.14 14.05 -3.46
CA ASN A 19 -14.36 13.93 -2.69
C ASN A 19 -14.25 12.84 -1.61
N GLU A 20 -13.76 11.65 -1.98
CA GLU A 20 -13.59 10.56 -1.02
C GLU A 20 -12.57 10.91 0.07
N ALA A 21 -11.45 11.54 -0.31
CA ALA A 21 -10.48 12.02 0.68
C ALA A 21 -11.09 13.08 1.61
N GLU A 22 -11.97 13.95 1.08
CA GLU A 22 -12.68 14.95 1.86
C GLU A 22 -13.66 14.37 2.87
N GLU A 23 -14.49 13.41 2.44
CA GLU A 23 -15.56 12.84 3.25
C GLU A 23 -15.07 11.77 4.23
N ARG A 24 -14.11 10.94 3.82
CA ARG A 24 -13.68 9.74 4.58
C ARG A 24 -12.30 9.86 5.19
N GLY A 25 -11.49 10.80 4.68
CA GLY A 25 -10.11 11.05 5.11
C GLY A 25 -9.08 10.61 4.07
N ASN A 26 -9.37 9.58 3.29
CA ASN A 26 -8.61 9.16 2.12
C ASN A 26 -9.57 8.47 1.13
N ALA A 27 -9.24 8.51 -0.15
CA ALA A 27 -9.79 7.56 -1.11
C ALA A 27 -9.06 6.22 -0.96
N VAL A 28 -9.74 5.12 -1.30
CA VAL A 28 -9.10 3.81 -1.48
C VAL A 28 -9.34 3.37 -2.92
N VAL A 29 -8.29 3.38 -3.73
CA VAL A 29 -8.32 2.86 -5.11
C VAL A 29 -8.14 1.36 -5.04
N GLN A 30 -9.00 0.61 -5.73
CA GLN A 30 -8.92 -0.84 -5.83
C GLN A 30 -8.64 -1.21 -7.28
N VAL A 31 -7.64 -2.07 -7.48
CA VAL A 31 -7.24 -2.60 -8.77
C VAL A 31 -7.50 -4.11 -8.75
N PRO A 32 -8.43 -4.61 -9.57
CA PRO A 32 -8.78 -6.02 -9.59
C PRO A 32 -7.61 -6.86 -10.11
N GLN A 33 -7.69 -8.17 -9.85
CA GLN A 33 -6.75 -9.12 -10.43
C GLN A 33 -6.83 -9.10 -11.97
N ASP A 34 -5.68 -9.21 -12.63
CA ASP A 34 -5.59 -9.40 -14.07
C ASP A 34 -4.56 -10.49 -14.45
N GLU A 35 -4.23 -10.60 -15.73
CA GLU A 35 -3.24 -11.56 -16.22
C GLU A 35 -1.79 -11.22 -15.81
N TYR A 36 -1.54 -10.01 -15.33
CA TYR A 36 -0.23 -9.48 -15.00
C TYR A 36 0.06 -9.42 -13.50
N GLY A 37 -0.94 -9.55 -12.63
CA GLY A 37 -0.71 -9.52 -11.19
C GLY A 37 -1.92 -9.80 -10.29
N ALA A 38 -1.61 -9.93 -9.00
CA ALA A 38 -2.58 -10.07 -7.93
C ALA A 38 -3.38 -8.76 -7.74
N PRO A 39 -4.60 -8.82 -7.17
CA PRO A 39 -5.36 -7.61 -6.88
C PRO A 39 -4.61 -6.76 -5.84
N TYR A 40 -4.76 -5.45 -5.90
CA TYR A 40 -4.17 -4.56 -4.91
C TYR A 40 -5.06 -3.35 -4.67
N CYS A 41 -4.83 -2.68 -3.54
CA CYS A 41 -5.48 -1.42 -3.25
C CYS A 41 -4.53 -0.48 -2.54
N PHE A 42 -4.80 0.82 -2.66
CA PHE A 42 -3.97 1.84 -2.04
C PHE A 42 -4.76 3.08 -1.65
N SER A 43 -4.28 3.78 -0.63
CA SER A 43 -4.84 5.05 -0.24
C SER A 43 -4.36 6.18 -1.14
N VAL A 44 -5.22 7.19 -1.30
CA VAL A 44 -4.86 8.47 -1.92
C VAL A 44 -5.48 9.60 -1.12
N GLY A 45 -4.69 10.62 -0.78
CA GLY A 45 -5.15 11.81 -0.07
C GLY A 45 -4.73 11.86 1.40
N ALA A 46 -4.30 10.74 1.99
CA ALA A 46 -3.87 10.67 3.39
C ALA A 46 -2.65 11.55 3.64
N TRP A 47 -1.68 11.54 2.72
CA TRP A 47 -0.48 12.38 2.84
C TRP A 47 -0.83 13.86 2.78
N ARG A 48 -1.69 14.23 1.82
CA ARG A 48 -2.10 15.62 1.59
C ARG A 48 -2.83 16.21 2.79
N ARG A 49 -3.68 15.41 3.45
CA ARG A 49 -4.57 15.88 4.50
C ARG A 49 -3.95 15.79 5.89
N PHE A 50 -3.17 14.74 6.13
CA PHE A 50 -2.75 14.37 7.49
C PHE A 50 -1.23 14.16 7.62
N GLY A 51 -0.46 14.25 6.53
CA GLY A 51 0.97 13.90 6.57
C GLY A 51 1.21 12.40 6.84
N VAL A 52 0.20 11.56 6.59
CA VAL A 52 0.30 10.10 6.73
C VAL A 52 0.80 9.51 5.40
N PRO A 53 1.86 8.68 5.37
CA PRO A 53 2.27 8.02 4.14
C PRO A 53 1.13 7.23 3.51
N GLU A 54 1.00 7.27 2.19
CA GLU A 54 -0.01 6.46 1.50
C GLU A 54 0.29 4.97 1.70
N ALA A 55 -0.74 4.17 1.95
CA ALA A 55 -0.59 2.73 2.14
C ALA A 55 -0.98 1.99 0.87
N VAL A 56 -0.26 0.91 0.55
CA VAL A 56 -0.61 -0.05 -0.49
C VAL A 56 -0.60 -1.47 0.09
N VAL A 57 -1.53 -2.30 -0.38
CA VAL A 57 -1.68 -3.72 -0.03
C VAL A 57 -1.82 -4.49 -1.33
N VAL A 58 -1.08 -5.59 -1.48
CA VAL A 58 -1.09 -6.44 -2.69
C VAL A 58 -1.46 -7.88 -2.31
N GLY A 59 -2.29 -8.53 -3.11
CA GLY A 59 -2.59 -9.95 -3.00
C GLY A 59 -3.50 -10.37 -1.84
N LEU A 60 -4.13 -9.42 -1.15
CA LEU A 60 -5.17 -9.70 -0.16
C LEU A 60 -6.53 -9.96 -0.84
N PRO A 61 -7.43 -10.71 -0.19
CA PRO A 61 -8.83 -10.79 -0.59
C PRO A 61 -9.47 -9.40 -0.73
N GLU A 62 -10.40 -9.26 -1.67
CA GLU A 62 -11.00 -7.97 -2.07
C GLU A 62 -11.64 -7.20 -0.90
N ASP A 63 -12.16 -7.90 0.09
CA ASP A 63 -12.81 -7.32 1.27
C ASP A 63 -11.81 -6.91 2.37
N MET A 64 -10.62 -7.52 2.41
CA MET A 64 -9.63 -7.26 3.46
C MET A 64 -8.72 -6.07 3.17
N GLY A 65 -8.31 -5.90 1.91
CA GLY A 65 -7.37 -4.83 1.51
C GLY A 65 -7.85 -3.43 1.90
N PRO A 66 -9.06 -3.00 1.47
CA PRO A 66 -9.59 -1.69 1.82
C PRO A 66 -9.78 -1.48 3.32
N VAL A 67 -10.14 -2.54 4.06
CA VAL A 67 -10.28 -2.49 5.52
C VAL A 67 -8.94 -2.21 6.17
N LEU A 68 -7.89 -2.92 5.76
CA LEU A 68 -6.54 -2.73 6.29
C LEU A 68 -5.99 -1.32 5.99
N VAL A 69 -6.12 -0.86 4.74
CA VAL A 69 -5.68 0.48 4.32
C VAL A 69 -6.40 1.57 5.13
N ASN A 70 -7.73 1.48 5.25
CA ASN A 70 -8.50 2.47 6.02
C ASN A 70 -8.15 2.43 7.51
N ALA A 71 -7.98 1.24 8.09
CA ALA A 71 -7.57 1.09 9.49
C ALA A 71 -6.20 1.75 9.74
N TYR A 72 -5.22 1.52 8.85
CA TYR A 72 -3.90 2.13 8.93
C TYR A 72 -4.00 3.66 8.90
N VAL A 73 -4.71 4.23 7.90
CA VAL A 73 -4.85 5.69 7.78
C VAL A 73 -5.56 6.27 9.01
N ALA A 74 -6.63 5.64 9.47
CA ALA A 74 -7.40 6.08 10.64
C ALA A 74 -6.58 6.06 11.92
N ARG A 75 -5.73 5.04 12.12
CA ARG A 75 -4.84 4.95 13.27
C ARG A 75 -3.70 5.97 13.20
N ALA A 76 -3.06 6.08 12.04
CA ALA A 76 -1.95 7.01 11.82
C ALA A 76 -2.37 8.46 12.00
N ARG A 77 -3.54 8.86 11.46
CA ARG A 77 -4.08 10.22 11.65
C ARG A 77 -4.45 10.51 13.09
N SER A 78 -4.80 9.49 13.87
CA SER A 78 -5.10 9.58 15.31
C SER A 78 -3.83 9.71 16.17
N GLY A 79 -2.64 9.70 15.55
CA GLY A 79 -1.36 9.92 16.23
C GLY A 79 -0.50 8.67 16.36
N GLU A 80 -0.99 7.50 15.94
CA GLU A 80 -0.15 6.30 15.93
C GLU A 80 1.02 6.46 14.94
N ARG A 81 2.16 5.86 15.28
CA ARG A 81 3.38 5.92 14.46
C ARG A 81 3.73 4.52 13.99
N PHE A 82 3.40 4.24 12.73
CA PHE A 82 3.85 3.05 12.04
C PHE A 82 5.30 3.21 11.62
N ARG A 83 6.15 2.28 12.05
CA ARG A 83 7.57 2.25 11.70
C ARG A 83 7.77 1.14 10.68
N PRO A 84 8.27 1.47 9.48
CA PRO A 84 8.81 0.45 8.61
C PRO A 84 9.79 -0.41 9.38
N GLY A 85 9.74 -1.71 9.14
CA GLY A 85 10.58 -2.65 9.87
C GLY A 85 9.90 -3.29 11.09
N ARG A 86 8.63 -2.99 11.37
CA ARG A 86 7.91 -3.52 12.55
C ARG A 86 6.67 -4.34 12.16
N LEU A 87 6.36 -5.34 12.99
CA LEU A 87 5.11 -6.10 12.96
C LEU A 87 4.05 -5.48 13.88
N TYR A 88 2.81 -5.54 13.43
CA TYR A 88 1.62 -5.04 14.12
C TYR A 88 0.56 -6.14 14.16
N ASP A 89 0.18 -6.58 15.36
CA ASP A 89 -0.68 -7.75 15.59
C ASP A 89 -2.15 -7.39 15.85
N ASP A 90 -2.50 -6.12 15.74
CA ASP A 90 -3.77 -5.55 16.19
C ASP A 90 -4.62 -4.95 15.07
N PHE A 91 -4.28 -5.24 13.80
CA PHE A 91 -5.13 -4.94 12.65
C PHE A 91 -6.21 -6.00 12.43
N PHE A 92 -5.83 -7.27 12.54
CA PHE A 92 -6.70 -8.42 12.39
C PHE A 92 -6.38 -9.44 13.48
N ASP A 93 -7.40 -10.15 13.96
CA ASP A 93 -7.20 -11.15 15.00
C ASP A 93 -6.30 -12.28 14.50
N GLY A 94 -5.15 -12.47 15.17
CA GLY A 94 -4.19 -13.52 14.85
C GLY A 94 -3.38 -13.34 13.57
N VAL A 95 -3.47 -12.21 12.86
CA VAL A 95 -2.71 -11.97 11.62
C VAL A 95 -1.78 -10.75 11.79
N PRO A 96 -0.45 -10.96 11.91
CA PRO A 96 0.50 -9.86 11.96
C PRO A 96 0.57 -9.14 10.62
N VAL A 97 0.72 -7.82 10.66
CA VAL A 97 0.96 -6.97 9.49
C VAL A 97 2.36 -6.38 9.58
N ALA A 98 3.18 -6.61 8.56
CA ALA A 98 4.46 -5.92 8.40
C ALA A 98 4.24 -4.60 7.66
N VAL A 99 4.94 -3.56 8.11
CA VAL A 99 5.00 -2.27 7.42
C VAL A 99 6.39 -2.12 6.79
N GLU A 100 6.45 -1.81 5.50
CA GLU A 100 7.69 -1.55 4.77
C GLU A 100 7.55 -0.32 3.88
N ARG A 101 8.66 0.36 3.54
CA ARG A 101 8.68 1.47 2.60
C ARG A 101 8.47 0.98 1.18
N VAL A 102 7.77 1.77 0.38
CA VAL A 102 7.67 1.53 -1.07
C VAL A 102 8.76 2.32 -1.78
N ALA A 103 9.59 1.64 -2.56
CA ALA A 103 10.59 2.27 -3.41
C ALA A 103 9.92 3.05 -4.54
N LYS A 104 10.46 4.22 -4.88
CA LYS A 104 9.88 5.14 -5.88
C LYS A 104 9.72 4.53 -7.26
N GLY A 105 10.54 3.53 -7.62
CA GLY A 105 10.41 2.78 -8.88
C GLY A 105 9.07 2.07 -9.05
N HIS A 106 8.39 1.71 -7.95
CA HIS A 106 7.09 1.02 -7.98
C HIS A 106 5.89 1.97 -8.07
N TYR A 107 6.09 3.28 -7.91
CA TYR A 107 4.98 4.24 -7.84
C TYR A 107 4.18 4.32 -9.13
N PRO A 108 4.78 4.35 -10.34
CA PRO A 108 4.00 4.39 -11.57
C PRO A 108 3.08 3.17 -11.74
N GLN A 109 3.53 1.99 -11.28
CA GLN A 109 2.79 0.74 -11.40
C GLN A 109 1.67 0.63 -10.35
N PHE A 110 1.99 0.85 -9.07
CA PHE A 110 1.06 0.55 -7.97
C PHE A 110 0.32 1.77 -7.42
N LEU A 111 0.77 2.98 -7.72
CA LEU A 111 0.25 4.23 -7.16
C LEU A 111 -0.05 5.25 -8.27
N GLY A 112 -0.19 4.81 -9.53
CA GLY A 112 -0.30 5.67 -10.70
C GLY A 112 -1.43 6.72 -10.60
N SER A 113 -2.61 6.31 -10.16
CA SER A 113 -3.75 7.24 -9.99
C SER A 113 -3.51 8.30 -8.90
N ALA A 114 -2.59 8.06 -7.95
CA ALA A 114 -2.25 9.03 -6.92
C ALA A 114 -1.57 10.28 -7.51
N PHE A 115 -0.91 10.17 -8.68
CA PHE A 115 -0.26 11.30 -9.37
C PHE A 115 -1.26 12.36 -9.84
N LEU A 116 -2.56 12.04 -9.96
CA LEU A 116 -3.62 13.01 -10.22
C LEU A 116 -3.77 14.04 -9.08
N LEU A 117 -3.40 13.66 -7.85
CA LEU A 117 -3.29 14.58 -6.70
C LEU A 117 -1.84 15.00 -6.43
N TYR A 118 -0.88 14.11 -6.66
CA TYR A 118 0.55 14.32 -6.39
C TYR A 118 1.36 14.43 -7.68
N ARG A 119 1.22 15.54 -8.41
CA ARG A 119 1.80 15.69 -9.76
C ARG A 119 3.31 15.45 -9.84
N THR A 120 4.05 15.70 -8.76
CA THR A 120 5.51 15.51 -8.69
C THR A 120 5.92 14.12 -8.19
N GLY A 121 4.97 13.27 -7.78
CA GLY A 121 5.27 12.00 -7.10
C GLY A 121 5.86 12.17 -5.69
N ASP A 122 5.83 13.39 -5.15
CA ASP A 122 6.43 13.73 -3.86
C ASP A 122 5.48 13.45 -2.69
N PHE A 123 5.30 12.16 -2.40
CA PHE A 123 4.62 11.66 -1.22
C PHE A 123 5.31 10.38 -0.74
N PRO A 124 5.43 10.14 0.57
CA PRO A 124 5.89 8.86 1.09
C PRO A 124 4.79 7.81 0.95
N ALA A 125 5.18 6.56 0.71
CA ALA A 125 4.28 5.42 0.70
C ALA A 125 4.88 4.23 1.46
N VAL A 126 4.00 3.44 2.06
CA VAL A 126 4.32 2.21 2.77
C VAL A 126 3.50 1.05 2.21
N GLN A 127 4.07 -0.14 2.20
CA GLN A 127 3.37 -1.38 1.94
C GLN A 127 2.95 -1.98 3.28
N LEU A 128 1.70 -2.45 3.34
CA LEU A 128 1.20 -3.30 4.43
C LEU A 128 1.17 -4.73 3.89
N ILE A 129 1.94 -5.62 4.52
CA ILE A 129 2.21 -6.97 4.05
C ILE A 129 1.68 -7.96 5.09
N THR A 130 1.09 -9.06 4.66
CA THR A 130 0.57 -10.12 5.54
C THR A 130 1.22 -11.46 5.21
N PRO A 131 1.40 -12.36 6.19
CA PRO A 131 1.80 -13.72 5.87
C PRO A 131 0.64 -14.49 5.24
N THR A 132 0.93 -15.72 4.79
CA THR A 132 -0.09 -16.74 4.54
C THR A 132 -0.86 -17.09 5.83
N PRO A 133 -1.99 -17.79 5.74
CA PRO A 133 -2.70 -18.30 6.94
C PRO A 133 -1.83 -19.17 7.86
N ASP A 134 -0.80 -19.82 7.32
CA ASP A 134 0.16 -20.63 8.09
C ASP A 134 1.34 -19.82 8.64
N GLY A 135 1.35 -18.49 8.47
CA GLY A 135 2.37 -17.60 9.02
C GLY A 135 3.63 -17.45 8.16
N ALA A 136 3.63 -17.93 6.92
CA ALA A 136 4.78 -17.80 6.01
C ALA A 136 4.73 -16.46 5.25
N TRP A 137 5.85 -15.76 5.18
CA TRP A 137 5.93 -14.43 4.54
C TRP A 137 6.46 -14.49 3.10
N PRO A 138 6.17 -13.51 2.23
CA PRO A 138 6.56 -13.55 0.82
C PRO A 138 8.06 -13.75 0.54
N TRP A 139 8.94 -13.26 1.42
CA TRP A 139 10.41 -13.39 1.29
C TRP A 139 10.98 -14.64 1.97
N GLN A 140 10.17 -15.43 2.67
CA GLN A 140 10.64 -16.58 3.41
C GLN A 140 10.71 -17.82 2.53
N GLN A 141 11.71 -18.67 2.76
CA GLN A 141 11.92 -19.90 1.98
C GLN A 141 10.76 -20.90 2.13
N GLN A 142 10.09 -20.92 3.28
CA GLN A 142 8.92 -21.77 3.55
C GLN A 142 7.62 -21.26 2.93
N ALA A 143 7.62 -20.10 2.27
CA ALA A 143 6.45 -19.60 1.58
C ALA A 143 6.03 -20.56 0.46
N PRO A 144 4.71 -20.71 0.22
CA PRO A 144 4.23 -21.49 -0.92
C PRO A 144 4.81 -20.97 -2.25
N ASP A 145 5.05 -21.89 -3.18
CA ASP A 145 5.52 -21.56 -4.52
C ASP A 145 4.59 -20.50 -5.17
N GLY A 146 5.21 -19.43 -5.69
CA GLY A 146 4.50 -18.32 -6.32
C GLY A 146 4.00 -17.24 -5.36
N PHE A 147 4.07 -17.42 -4.03
CA PHE A 147 3.59 -16.40 -3.09
C PHE A 147 4.37 -15.08 -3.18
N ALA A 148 5.69 -15.15 -3.36
CA ALA A 148 6.52 -13.96 -3.60
C ALA A 148 6.14 -13.20 -4.87
N ALA A 149 5.65 -13.90 -5.90
CA ALA A 149 5.16 -13.28 -7.13
C ALA A 149 3.72 -12.74 -6.97
N TRP A 150 2.90 -13.39 -6.15
CA TRP A 150 1.54 -12.97 -5.82
C TRP A 150 1.52 -11.71 -4.94
N GLN A 151 2.39 -11.66 -3.92
CA GLN A 151 2.54 -10.52 -3.02
C GLN A 151 4.00 -10.05 -3.03
N PRO A 152 4.44 -9.33 -4.08
CA PRO A 152 5.79 -8.82 -4.17
C PRO A 152 6.07 -7.79 -3.08
N VAL A 153 7.30 -7.76 -2.55
CA VAL A 153 7.76 -6.69 -1.67
C VAL A 153 8.23 -5.52 -2.52
N LEU A 154 7.63 -4.36 -2.31
CA LEU A 154 7.82 -3.18 -3.16
C LEU A 154 9.03 -2.32 -2.75
N THR A 155 10.10 -2.96 -2.29
CA THR A 155 11.41 -2.35 -2.07
C THR A 155 12.27 -2.43 -3.34
N GLU A 156 13.49 -1.89 -3.34
CA GLU A 156 14.39 -1.98 -4.50
C GLU A 156 14.92 -3.41 -4.69
N SER A 157 15.21 -4.09 -3.59
CA SER A 157 15.75 -5.45 -3.57
C SER A 157 14.70 -6.56 -3.74
N GLY A 158 13.41 -6.24 -3.59
CA GLY A 158 12.33 -7.24 -3.59
C GLY A 158 12.22 -8.04 -2.28
N VAL A 159 12.91 -7.59 -1.22
CA VAL A 159 12.79 -8.12 0.15
C VAL A 159 12.74 -6.94 1.15
N PRO A 160 12.28 -7.14 2.40
CA PRO A 160 12.26 -6.05 3.38
C PRO A 160 13.65 -5.45 3.61
N GLU A 161 13.71 -4.11 3.62
CA GLU A 161 14.95 -3.32 3.73
C GLU A 161 15.00 -2.50 5.02
N SER A 162 13.86 -2.35 5.70
CA SER A 162 13.78 -1.65 6.98
C SER A 162 14.04 -2.58 8.18
N TRP A 163 14.40 -3.84 7.93
CA TRP A 163 14.79 -4.80 8.97
C TRP A 163 16.30 -4.88 9.19
N THR A 164 16.65 -5.19 10.41
CA THR A 164 17.97 -5.60 10.84
C THR A 164 17.95 -7.12 11.03
N PRO A 165 18.62 -7.89 10.15
CA PRO A 165 18.65 -9.35 10.25
C PRO A 165 19.03 -9.84 11.65
N GLY A 166 18.17 -10.68 12.24
CA GLY A 166 18.37 -11.25 13.57
C GLY A 166 18.01 -10.33 14.76
N VAL A 167 17.45 -9.15 14.50
CA VAL A 167 17.02 -8.20 15.55
C VAL A 167 15.52 -7.92 15.46
N ASP A 168 15.02 -7.67 14.27
CA ASP A 168 13.60 -7.49 13.97
C ASP A 168 13.21 -8.19 12.66
N GLY A 169 11.91 -8.23 12.40
CA GLY A 169 11.34 -8.97 11.29
C GLY A 169 11.19 -10.48 11.56
N PRO A 170 10.21 -11.13 10.91
CA PRO A 170 10.06 -12.58 10.83
C PRO A 170 10.93 -13.24 9.75
#